data_AF-A0AAD7SNS1-F1
#
_entry.id   AF-A0AAD7SNS1-F1
#
_cell.length_a   1.000
_cell.length_b   1.000
_cell.length_c   1.000
_cell.angle_alpha   90.00
_cell.angle_beta   90.00
_cell.angle_gamma   90.00
#
_symmetry.space_group_name_H-M   'P 1'
#
loop_
_entity.id
_entity.type
_entity.pdbx_description
1 polymer ?
#
loop_
_entity_poly.entity_id
_entity_poly.type
_entity_poly.pdbx_seq_one_letter_code
_entity_poly.pdbx_strand_id
1 'polypeptide(L)'
;MDSISKDILVTLLILSCGIHLSKSFNVGISEAKVFSGPVGEQFGYTVQQFINHQGKWLLVGSPKSGYPQNQKGDVYRCPISGSRTNCDKLKLQNYVRIPSVKNINTNMSLGLTLTPLPKTNGFMACGPLWAQQCGSQYFYPGICIEVSPLFIPLTTFSPAIQTCGGPMDIALVLDGSNSIWPWVHAFLPENGGRAGAAKVMVVVTDGESHDKEIREQVMKKCEEKGITRFGIAGQGKEGRISKWKCLRLDSALTIPKKRMS
;
A
#
# COMPACT_ATOMS: atom_id res chain seq x y z
N MET A 1 19.12 32.59 67.47
CA MET A 1 19.17 31.60 66.38
C MET A 1 18.25 31.95 65.19
N ASP A 2 17.51 33.07 65.24
CA ASP A 2 16.50 33.38 64.21
C ASP A 2 16.99 34.22 63.02
N SER A 3 18.04 35.03 63.18
CA SER A 3 18.58 35.85 62.08
C SER A 3 19.32 35.00 61.04
N ILE A 4 20.18 34.10 61.52
CA ILE A 4 21.01 33.22 60.68
C ILE A 4 20.13 32.28 59.84
N SER A 5 18.99 31.83 60.37
CA SER A 5 18.05 30.96 59.66
C SER A 5 17.32 31.69 58.52
N LYS A 6 16.99 32.98 58.70
CA LYS A 6 16.38 33.81 57.66
C LYS A 6 17.38 34.11 56.53
N ASP A 7 18.62 34.41 56.87
CA ASP A 7 19.66 34.68 55.88
C ASP A 7 19.97 33.45 55.02
N ILE A 8 20.00 32.25 55.62
CA ILE A 8 20.16 30.98 54.88
C ILE A 8 18.96 30.72 53.96
N LEU A 9 17.73 30.96 54.44
CA LEU A 9 16.51 30.75 53.64
C LEU A 9 16.43 31.70 52.44
N VAL A 10 16.79 32.97 52.65
CA VAL A 10 16.87 33.99 51.58
C VAL A 10 17.95 33.62 50.57
N THR A 11 19.10 33.14 51.03
CA THR A 11 20.19 32.70 50.14
C THR A 11 19.78 31.49 49.30
N LEU A 12 19.09 30.50 49.89
CA LEU A 12 18.54 29.33 49.18
C LEU A 12 17.45 29.69 48.16
N LEU A 13 16.61 30.69 48.45
CA LEU A 13 15.59 31.21 47.52
C LEU A 13 16.23 31.97 46.34
N ILE A 14 17.32 32.71 46.57
CA ILE A 14 18.08 33.39 45.51
C ILE A 14 18.82 32.36 44.64
N LEU A 15 19.41 31.33 45.25
CA LEU A 15 20.06 30.23 44.52
C LEU A 15 19.07 29.39 43.70
N SER A 16 17.85 29.15 44.19
CA SER A 16 16.83 28.42 43.43
C SER A 16 16.21 29.25 42.29
N CYS A 17 16.17 30.59 42.43
CA CYS A 17 15.71 31.50 41.39
C CYS A 17 16.77 31.74 40.28
N GLY A 18 18.05 31.52 40.57
CA GLY A 18 19.17 31.68 39.62
C GLY A 18 19.40 30.48 38.68
N ILE A 19 18.78 29.32 38.96
CA ILE A 19 18.81 28.17 38.06
C ILE A 19 17.73 28.41 36.98
N HIS A 20 18.05 29.27 36.01
CA HIS A 20 17.32 29.30 34.77
C HIS A 20 17.26 27.87 34.21
N LEU A 21 16.05 27.35 33.96
CA LEU A 21 15.87 26.13 33.18
C LEU A 21 16.49 26.36 31.79
N SER A 22 17.74 25.98 31.64
CA SER A 22 18.42 25.97 30.36
C SER A 22 17.75 24.91 29.50
N LYS A 23 16.96 25.36 28.53
CA LYS A 23 16.49 24.48 27.45
C LYS A 23 17.71 24.10 26.62
N SER A 24 18.34 22.98 26.95
CA SER A 24 19.40 22.41 26.13
C SER A 24 18.80 22.01 24.79
N PHE A 25 19.24 22.65 23.71
CA PHE A 25 18.98 22.24 22.34
C PHE A 25 20.33 21.91 21.69
N ASN A 26 20.46 20.70 21.15
CA ASN A 26 21.71 20.18 20.57
C ASN A 26 21.71 20.21 19.03
N VAL A 27 20.83 21.00 18.42
CA VAL A 27 20.75 21.20 16.97
C VAL A 27 21.26 22.61 16.65
N GLY A 28 22.45 22.69 16.07
CA GLY A 28 23.05 23.95 15.64
C GLY A 28 22.38 24.49 14.37
N ILE A 29 22.01 25.77 14.38
CA ILE A 29 21.37 26.46 13.23
C ILE A 29 22.35 27.31 12.41
N SER A 30 23.44 27.78 13.01
CA SER A 30 24.36 28.77 12.43
C SER A 30 25.22 28.22 11.28
N GLU A 31 25.44 26.90 11.23
CA GLU A 31 26.27 26.22 10.22
C GLU A 31 25.46 25.15 9.45
N ALA A 32 24.16 25.38 9.28
CA ALA A 32 23.29 24.45 8.57
C ALA A 32 23.67 24.34 7.08
N LYS A 33 23.87 23.11 6.60
CA LYS A 33 24.10 22.84 5.17
C LYS A 33 22.77 22.73 4.44
N VAL A 34 22.55 23.61 3.45
CA VAL A 34 21.30 23.67 2.68
C VAL A 34 21.48 23.02 1.31
N PHE A 35 20.56 22.11 0.97
CA PHE A 35 20.43 21.53 -0.36
C PHE A 35 19.17 22.06 -1.03
N SER A 36 19.33 22.66 -2.20
CA SER A 36 18.23 23.24 -2.98
C SER A 36 18.02 22.48 -4.28
N GLY A 37 16.78 22.42 -4.74
CA GLY A 37 16.41 21.77 -6.00
C GLY A 37 15.14 22.37 -6.61
N PRO A 38 14.63 21.79 -7.70
CA PRO A 38 13.51 22.36 -8.44
C PRO A 38 12.20 22.36 -7.63
N VAL A 39 11.63 23.55 -7.40
CA VAL A 39 10.41 23.75 -6.60
C VAL A 39 9.19 23.11 -7.27
N GLY A 40 9.04 23.27 -8.59
CA GLY A 40 7.93 22.68 -9.36
C GLY A 40 7.92 21.15 -9.36
N GLU A 41 9.07 20.52 -9.13
CA GLU A 41 9.20 19.06 -9.02
C GLU A 41 8.95 18.54 -7.59
N GLN A 42 8.69 19.43 -6.63
CA GLN A 42 8.56 19.12 -5.19
C GLN A 42 9.82 18.47 -4.62
N PHE A 43 10.99 18.98 -5.02
CA PHE A 43 12.24 18.57 -4.39
C PHE A 43 12.19 18.80 -2.87
N GLY A 44 12.50 17.77 -2.09
CA GLY A 44 12.44 17.83 -0.63
C GLY A 44 11.16 17.23 -0.04
N TYR A 45 10.25 16.70 -0.85
CA TYR A 45 9.01 16.09 -0.36
C TYR A 45 9.25 14.93 0.60
N THR A 46 10.24 14.08 0.29
CA THR A 46 10.77 13.07 1.22
C THR A 46 12.27 13.24 1.36
N VAL A 47 12.77 12.97 2.56
CA VAL A 47 14.20 13.02 2.86
C VAL A 47 14.59 11.80 3.68
N GLN A 48 15.74 11.20 3.36
CA GLN A 48 16.26 10.04 4.06
C GLN A 48 17.78 10.11 4.14
N GLN A 49 18.34 9.94 5.33
CA GLN A 49 19.80 9.83 5.49
C GLN A 49 20.26 8.44 5.02
N PHE A 50 21.39 8.41 4.32
CA PHE A 50 21.96 7.20 3.73
C PHE A 50 23.48 7.19 3.87
N ILE A 51 24.05 6.04 4.25
CA ILE A 51 25.49 5.90 4.48
C ILE A 51 25.98 4.69 3.71
N ASN A 52 27.03 4.88 2.91
CA ASN A 52 27.72 3.82 2.21
C ASN A 52 29.24 3.99 2.37
N HIS A 53 30.01 3.12 1.73
CA HIS A 53 31.48 3.19 1.73
C HIS A 53 32.04 4.43 1.02
N GLN A 54 31.24 5.12 0.19
CA GLN A 54 31.63 6.37 -0.49
C GLN A 54 31.38 7.61 0.38
N GLY A 55 30.62 7.49 1.48
CA GLY A 55 30.37 8.57 2.43
C GLY A 55 28.93 8.66 2.94
N LYS A 56 28.59 9.84 3.46
CA LYS A 56 27.28 10.18 3.99
C LYS A 56 26.49 10.98 2.94
N TRP A 57 25.25 10.57 2.73
CA TRP A 57 24.37 11.11 1.70
C TRP A 57 23.02 11.46 2.28
N LEU A 58 22.40 12.49 1.73
CA LEU A 58 20.98 12.77 1.91
C LEU A 58 20.26 12.38 0.62
N LEU A 59 19.35 11.41 0.72
CA LEU A 59 18.42 11.08 -0.35
C LEU A 59 17.25 12.03 -0.29
N VAL A 60 16.86 12.57 -1.44
CA VAL A 60 15.78 13.55 -1.53
C VAL A 60 14.80 13.12 -2.63
N GLY A 61 13.56 12.85 -2.25
CA GLY A 61 12.48 12.55 -3.19
C GLY A 61 11.96 13.83 -3.85
N SER A 62 11.64 13.70 -5.14
CA SER A 62 11.08 14.75 -5.98
C SER A 62 9.92 14.16 -6.80
N PRO A 63 8.75 13.93 -6.19
CA PRO A 63 7.67 13.15 -6.79
C PRO A 63 7.07 13.80 -8.04
N LYS A 64 7.20 15.11 -8.24
CA LYS A 64 6.77 15.79 -9.47
C LYS A 64 7.90 16.01 -10.48
N SER A 65 9.04 15.31 -10.33
CA SER A 65 10.12 15.33 -11.32
C SER A 65 9.59 15.02 -12.72
N GLY A 66 9.92 15.89 -13.68
CA GLY A 66 9.31 15.93 -15.02
C GLY A 66 8.16 16.92 -15.18
N TYR A 67 7.87 17.78 -14.20
CA TYR A 67 6.93 18.90 -14.39
C TYR A 67 7.35 19.80 -15.57
N PRO A 68 6.42 20.32 -16.41
CA PRO A 68 4.96 20.18 -16.30
C PRO A 68 4.38 18.90 -16.90
N GLN A 69 5.09 18.24 -17.82
CA GLN A 69 4.61 17.07 -18.57
C GLN A 69 5.42 15.82 -18.23
N ASN A 70 4.74 14.72 -17.86
CA ASN A 70 5.34 13.47 -17.39
C ASN A 70 5.99 13.58 -16.00
N GLN A 71 5.19 13.97 -14.99
CA GLN A 71 5.55 14.03 -13.57
C GLN A 71 5.78 12.62 -12.99
N LYS A 72 6.77 11.90 -13.50
CA LYS A 72 7.08 10.52 -13.11
C LYS A 72 7.64 10.45 -11.70
N GLY A 73 8.29 11.52 -11.24
CA GLY A 73 9.02 11.52 -9.98
C GLY A 73 10.41 10.91 -10.11
N ASP A 74 11.29 11.27 -9.21
CA ASP A 74 12.66 10.76 -9.13
C ASP A 74 13.24 10.98 -7.73
N VAL A 75 14.45 10.46 -7.51
CA VAL A 75 15.22 10.61 -6.27
C VAL A 75 16.56 11.25 -6.59
N TYR A 76 17.00 12.14 -5.72
CA TYR A 76 18.30 12.77 -5.77
C TYR A 76 19.19 12.25 -4.64
N ARG A 77 20.50 12.23 -4.87
CA ARG A 77 21.49 12.06 -3.80
C ARG A 77 22.28 13.35 -3.61
N CYS A 78 22.45 13.76 -2.37
CA CYS A 78 23.18 14.97 -2.01
C CYS A 78 24.35 14.59 -1.09
N PRO A 79 25.60 14.96 -1.42
CA PRO A 79 26.75 14.63 -0.59
C PRO A 79 26.74 15.48 0.68
N ILE A 80 26.71 14.83 1.85
CA ILE A 80 26.75 15.53 3.14
C ILE A 80 28.17 16.04 3.42
N SER A 81 29.19 15.21 3.16
CA SER A 81 30.59 15.59 3.35
C SER A 81 31.06 16.63 2.30
N GLY A 82 31.90 17.57 2.72
CA GLY A 82 32.49 18.60 1.87
C GLY A 82 31.61 19.84 1.63
N SER A 83 32.08 20.78 0.81
CA SER A 83 31.40 22.05 0.52
C SER A 83 30.35 21.95 -0.58
N ARG A 84 30.29 20.84 -1.33
CA ARG A 84 29.33 20.66 -2.43
C ARG A 84 27.89 20.60 -1.92
N THR A 85 27.03 21.46 -2.46
CA THR A 85 25.58 21.55 -2.15
C THR A 85 24.70 21.12 -3.32
N ASN A 86 25.27 20.75 -4.46
CA ASN A 86 24.53 20.21 -5.59
C ASN A 86 24.16 18.74 -5.35
N CYS A 87 22.93 18.39 -5.72
CA CYS A 87 22.43 17.03 -5.67
C CYS A 87 22.38 16.40 -7.07
N ASP A 88 22.75 15.13 -7.17
CA ASP A 88 22.72 14.37 -8.41
C ASP A 88 21.38 13.63 -8.53
N LYS A 89 20.67 13.81 -9.66
CA LYS A 89 19.43 13.09 -9.98
C LYS A 89 19.77 11.64 -10.36
N LEU A 90 19.14 10.66 -9.71
CA LEU A 90 19.43 9.23 -9.90
C LEU A 90 18.78 8.63 -11.16
N LYS A 91 17.77 9.29 -11.74
CA LYS A 91 17.09 8.86 -12.98
C LYS A 91 16.44 7.48 -12.85
N LEU A 92 15.88 7.17 -11.67
CA LEU A 92 15.30 5.86 -11.36
C LEU A 92 14.09 5.53 -12.24
N GLN A 93 13.34 6.54 -12.68
CA GLN A 93 12.18 6.43 -13.57
C GLN A 93 12.44 5.70 -14.90
N ASN A 94 13.71 5.60 -15.31
CA ASN A 94 14.08 4.87 -16.53
C ASN A 94 14.13 3.35 -16.34
N TYR A 95 14.21 2.89 -15.08
CA TYR A 95 14.37 1.48 -14.72
C TYR A 95 13.09 0.86 -14.15
N VAL A 96 12.15 1.70 -13.71
CA VAL A 96 10.87 1.29 -13.13
C VAL A 96 9.91 0.79 -14.22
N ARG A 97 9.93 -0.54 -14.44
CA ARG A 97 9.03 -1.24 -15.38
C ARG A 97 8.77 -2.68 -14.94
N ILE A 98 7.53 -3.14 -15.09
CA ILE A 98 7.18 -4.56 -14.91
C ILE A 98 6.85 -5.17 -16.28
N PRO A 99 7.62 -6.15 -16.78
CA PRO A 99 7.51 -6.62 -18.17
C PRO A 99 6.20 -7.35 -18.49
N SER A 100 5.56 -7.98 -17.51
CA SER A 100 4.35 -8.81 -17.68
C SER A 100 3.05 -8.02 -17.81
N VAL A 101 3.08 -6.69 -17.73
CA VAL A 101 1.87 -5.85 -17.69
C VAL A 101 1.98 -4.58 -18.52
N LYS A 102 0.84 -3.95 -18.81
CA LYS A 102 0.82 -2.64 -19.48
C LYS A 102 1.03 -1.53 -18.45
N ASN A 103 2.24 -0.96 -18.46
CA ASN A 103 2.70 0.03 -17.49
C ASN A 103 2.17 1.43 -17.83
N ILE A 104 1.68 2.15 -16.82
CA ILE A 104 1.24 3.55 -16.90
C ILE A 104 2.08 4.34 -15.90
N ASN A 105 3.11 4.99 -16.41
CA ASN A 105 4.15 5.64 -15.61
C ASN A 105 3.93 7.17 -15.49
N THR A 106 2.93 7.72 -16.17
CA THR A 106 2.58 9.15 -16.09
C THR A 106 2.05 9.46 -14.70
N ASN A 107 2.56 10.52 -14.07
CA ASN A 107 2.15 10.97 -12.74
C ASN A 107 2.33 9.92 -11.63
N MET A 108 3.26 8.96 -11.81
CA MET A 108 3.45 7.87 -10.84
C MET A 108 4.02 8.31 -9.48
N SER A 109 4.57 9.53 -9.41
CA SER A 109 5.07 10.14 -8.17
C SER A 109 6.17 9.33 -7.48
N LEU A 110 7.13 8.81 -8.25
CA LEU A 110 8.29 8.08 -7.72
C LEU A 110 9.10 8.97 -6.77
N GLY A 111 9.48 8.41 -5.61
CA GLY A 111 10.15 9.17 -4.56
C GLY A 111 9.20 9.77 -3.52
N LEU A 112 7.89 9.48 -3.60
CA LEU A 112 6.93 9.79 -2.52
C LEU A 112 7.18 8.95 -1.26
N THR A 113 7.77 7.77 -1.42
CA THR A 113 8.21 6.92 -0.31
C THR A 113 9.67 6.54 -0.53
N LEU A 114 10.48 6.73 0.51
CA LEU A 114 11.87 6.29 0.59
C LEU A 114 12.03 5.44 1.84
N THR A 115 12.68 4.29 1.73
CA THR A 115 12.86 3.39 2.87
C THR A 115 14.25 2.74 2.79
N PRO A 116 15.06 2.80 3.86
CA PRO A 116 16.35 2.11 3.88
C PRO A 116 16.15 0.58 3.89
N LEU A 117 17.09 -0.15 3.32
CA LEU A 117 17.12 -1.61 3.30
C LEU A 117 18.30 -2.12 4.14
N PRO A 118 18.12 -2.42 5.43
CA PRO A 118 19.22 -2.78 6.33
C PRO A 118 19.99 -4.03 5.88
N LYS A 119 19.28 -5.00 5.29
CA LYS A 119 19.87 -6.29 4.87
C LYS A 119 20.87 -6.15 3.72
N THR A 120 20.58 -5.29 2.75
CA THR A 120 21.41 -5.07 1.56
C THR A 120 22.24 -3.79 1.65
N ASN A 121 22.07 -3.03 2.74
CA ASN A 121 22.60 -1.68 2.95
C ASN A 121 22.23 -0.69 1.82
N GLY A 122 21.14 -0.98 1.10
CA GLY A 122 20.59 -0.18 0.02
C GLY A 122 19.39 0.64 0.48
N PHE A 123 18.57 1.07 -0.46
CA PHE A 123 17.29 1.71 -0.19
C PHE A 123 16.26 1.34 -1.24
N MET A 124 14.99 1.60 -0.93
CA MET A 124 13.86 1.43 -1.83
C MET A 124 13.20 2.78 -2.05
N ALA A 125 12.80 3.03 -3.29
CA ALA A 125 11.98 4.17 -3.67
C ALA A 125 10.68 3.68 -4.32
N CYS A 126 9.55 4.24 -3.91
CA CYS A 126 8.25 3.86 -4.46
C CYS A 126 7.49 5.05 -5.05
N GLY A 127 6.69 4.75 -6.08
CA GLY A 127 5.73 5.64 -6.72
C GLY A 127 4.33 5.05 -6.59
N PRO A 128 3.51 5.50 -5.61
CA PRO A 128 2.22 4.87 -5.32
C PRO A 128 1.16 5.13 -6.40
N LEU A 129 1.34 6.15 -7.24
CA LEU A 129 0.40 6.48 -8.31
C LEU A 129 0.78 5.81 -9.64
N TRP A 130 1.77 4.91 -9.63
CA TRP A 130 1.99 4.03 -10.77
C TRP A 130 0.77 3.14 -11.01
N ALA A 131 0.38 3.00 -12.26
CA ALA A 131 -0.74 2.17 -12.64
C ALA A 131 -0.37 1.09 -13.64
N GLN A 132 -1.14 0.01 -13.60
CA GLN A 132 -1.26 -0.98 -14.63
C GLN A 132 -2.58 -0.76 -15.37
N GLN A 133 -2.54 -0.79 -16.70
CA GLN A 133 -3.76 -0.75 -17.50
C GLN A 133 -4.25 -2.17 -17.80
N CYS A 134 -5.52 -2.43 -17.46
CA CYS A 134 -6.23 -3.67 -17.78
C CYS A 134 -7.46 -3.36 -18.61
N GLY A 135 -7.43 -3.68 -19.91
CA GLY A 135 -8.47 -3.26 -20.85
C GLY A 135 -8.59 -1.74 -20.91
N SER A 136 -9.77 -1.21 -20.56
CA SER A 136 -10.06 0.23 -20.47
C SER A 136 -9.85 0.82 -19.07
N GLN A 137 -9.49 0.01 -18.07
CA GLN A 137 -9.39 0.43 -16.68
C GLN A 137 -7.93 0.59 -16.21
N TYR A 138 -7.71 1.48 -15.25
CA TYR A 138 -6.44 1.70 -14.59
C TYR A 138 -6.48 1.18 -13.15
N PHE A 139 -5.54 0.29 -12.82
CA PHE A 139 -5.35 -0.23 -11.46
C PHE A 139 -4.08 0.37 -10.89
N TYR A 140 -4.13 0.91 -9.68
CA TYR A 140 -3.02 1.62 -9.03
C TYR A 140 -2.42 0.82 -7.86
N PRO A 141 -1.71 -0.29 -8.10
CA PRO A 141 -1.06 -1.03 -7.03
C PRO A 141 0.24 -0.35 -6.54
N GLY A 142 0.68 0.73 -7.20
CA GLY A 142 1.97 1.37 -6.97
C GLY A 142 3.14 0.54 -7.50
N ILE A 143 4.34 1.10 -7.46
CA ILE A 143 5.56 0.39 -7.87
C ILE A 143 6.73 0.82 -7.01
N CYS A 144 7.66 -0.10 -6.77
CA CYS A 144 8.86 0.12 -5.99
C CYS A 144 10.08 -0.38 -6.74
N ILE A 145 11.22 0.28 -6.50
CA ILE A 145 12.52 -0.14 -7.01
C ILE A 145 13.52 -0.21 -5.86
N GLU A 146 14.27 -1.30 -5.81
CA GLU A 146 15.41 -1.45 -4.92
C GLU A 146 16.65 -0.84 -5.57
N VAL A 147 17.48 -0.19 -4.75
CA VAL A 147 18.70 0.48 -5.18
C VAL A 147 19.83 0.04 -4.27
N SER A 148 20.95 -0.35 -4.89
CA SER A 148 22.13 -0.85 -4.19
C SER A 148 22.85 0.27 -3.41
N PRO A 149 23.80 -0.09 -2.52
CA PRO A 149 24.64 0.90 -1.84
C PRO A 149 25.45 1.80 -2.79
N LEU A 150 25.67 1.38 -4.03
CA LEU A 150 26.38 2.12 -5.08
C LEU A 150 25.45 2.99 -5.93
N PHE A 151 24.19 3.15 -5.53
CA PHE A 151 23.15 3.85 -6.30
C PHE A 151 22.83 3.17 -7.63
N ILE A 152 23.05 1.87 -7.73
CA ILE A 152 22.73 1.07 -8.93
C ILE A 152 21.30 0.54 -8.75
N PRO A 153 20.37 0.81 -9.67
CA PRO A 153 19.04 0.22 -9.66
C PRO A 153 19.12 -1.31 -9.75
N LEU A 154 18.38 -2.00 -8.90
CA LEU A 154 18.32 -3.46 -8.82
C LEU A 154 16.97 -3.95 -9.36
N THR A 155 16.14 -4.51 -8.50
CA THR A 155 14.85 -5.11 -8.86
C THR A 155 13.72 -4.08 -8.78
N THR A 156 12.76 -4.20 -9.70
CA THR A 156 11.50 -3.44 -9.66
C THR A 156 10.36 -4.41 -9.40
N PHE A 157 9.46 -4.06 -8.49
CA PHE A 157 8.30 -4.88 -8.16
C PHE A 157 7.11 -4.04 -7.70
N SER A 158 5.93 -4.64 -7.71
CA SER A 158 4.70 -4.03 -7.19
C SER A 158 4.02 -5.04 -6.26
N PRO A 159 3.89 -4.76 -4.95
CA PRO A 159 3.40 -5.73 -3.97
C PRO A 159 2.00 -6.29 -4.26
N ALA A 160 1.10 -5.43 -4.75
CA ALA A 160 -0.31 -5.77 -4.99
C ALA A 160 -0.61 -5.94 -6.49
N ILE A 161 0.41 -6.26 -7.30
CA ILE A 161 0.19 -6.45 -8.73
C ILE A 161 -0.66 -7.69 -8.99
N GLN A 162 -1.68 -7.54 -9.83
CA GLN A 162 -2.50 -8.65 -10.29
C GLN A 162 -2.38 -8.75 -11.81
N THR A 163 -2.28 -9.98 -12.31
CA THR A 163 -2.40 -10.23 -13.74
C THR A 163 -3.79 -9.74 -14.17
N CYS A 164 -3.85 -8.87 -15.18
CA CYS A 164 -5.15 -8.45 -15.71
C CYS A 164 -5.92 -9.71 -16.12
N GLY A 165 -7.07 -9.93 -15.48
CA GLY A 165 -8.02 -10.93 -15.93
C GLY A 165 -8.58 -10.57 -17.30
N GLY A 166 -9.21 -11.55 -17.94
CA GLY A 166 -10.12 -11.29 -19.05
C GLY A 166 -11.41 -10.60 -18.59
N PRO A 167 -12.41 -10.46 -19.48
CA PRO A 167 -13.75 -10.07 -19.06
C PRO A 167 -14.23 -10.95 -17.90
N MET A 168 -15.08 -10.41 -17.05
CA MET A 168 -15.68 -11.15 -15.94
C MET A 168 -17.20 -11.01 -15.98
N ASP A 169 -17.89 -12.12 -15.77
CA ASP A 169 -19.34 -12.16 -15.64
C ASP A 169 -19.64 -12.44 -14.17
N ILE A 170 -20.42 -11.57 -13.53
CA ILE A 170 -20.78 -11.69 -12.12
C ILE A 170 -22.27 -11.99 -12.01
N ALA A 171 -22.62 -13.12 -11.40
CA ALA A 171 -24.00 -13.44 -11.02
C ALA A 171 -24.19 -13.20 -9.52
N LEU A 172 -25.08 -12.28 -9.16
CA LEU A 172 -25.50 -12.05 -7.78
C LEU A 172 -26.72 -12.91 -7.49
N VAL A 173 -26.56 -13.93 -6.63
CA VAL A 173 -27.65 -14.80 -6.19
C VAL A 173 -28.11 -14.30 -4.82
N LEU A 174 -29.29 -13.71 -4.77
CA LEU A 174 -29.93 -13.27 -3.53
C LEU A 174 -30.88 -14.38 -3.07
N ASP A 175 -30.56 -14.99 -1.93
CA ASP A 175 -31.39 -16.04 -1.34
C ASP A 175 -32.66 -15.43 -0.73
N GLY A 176 -33.80 -15.75 -1.34
CA GLY A 176 -35.12 -15.34 -0.86
C GLY A 176 -35.96 -16.50 -0.31
N SER A 177 -35.53 -17.75 -0.48
CA SER A 177 -36.32 -18.94 -0.16
C SER A 177 -35.58 -20.24 -0.51
N ASN A 178 -35.17 -20.99 0.51
CA ASN A 178 -35.00 -22.46 0.63
C ASN A 178 -34.71 -23.34 -0.61
N SER A 179 -34.13 -22.85 -1.70
CA SER A 179 -33.89 -23.67 -2.90
C SER A 179 -32.58 -23.37 -3.62
N ILE A 180 -31.78 -24.40 -3.84
CA ILE A 180 -30.58 -24.35 -4.69
C ILE A 180 -31.04 -24.53 -6.15
N TRP A 181 -31.17 -23.42 -6.88
CA TRP A 181 -31.36 -23.45 -8.34
C TRP A 181 -30.05 -23.87 -9.06
N PRO A 182 -30.07 -24.52 -10.23
CA PRO A 182 -28.86 -24.73 -11.04
C PRO A 182 -28.29 -23.39 -11.54
N TRP A 183 -27.46 -22.78 -10.70
CA TRP A 183 -26.90 -21.44 -10.93
C TRP A 183 -25.96 -21.35 -12.13
N VAL A 184 -25.57 -22.50 -12.69
CA VAL A 184 -24.77 -22.59 -13.93
C VAL A 184 -25.45 -21.95 -15.14
N HIS A 185 -26.78 -21.79 -15.12
CA HIS A 185 -27.54 -21.20 -16.23
C HIS A 185 -27.29 -19.70 -16.37
N ALA A 186 -26.90 -19.01 -15.28
CA ALA A 186 -26.65 -17.57 -15.29
C ALA A 186 -25.49 -17.14 -16.21
N PHE A 187 -24.61 -18.08 -16.59
CA PHE A 187 -23.46 -17.83 -17.46
C PHE A 187 -23.62 -18.42 -18.86
N LEU A 188 -24.84 -18.78 -19.27
CA LEU A 188 -25.10 -19.25 -20.62
C LEU A 188 -25.07 -18.07 -21.61
N PRO A 189 -24.63 -18.28 -22.87
CA PRO A 189 -24.62 -17.23 -23.89
C PRO A 189 -25.99 -16.57 -24.12
N GLU A 190 -27.07 -17.35 -24.06
CA GLU A 190 -28.45 -16.86 -24.14
C GLU A 190 -28.83 -15.88 -23.01
N ASN A 191 -28.14 -15.96 -21.86
CA ASN A 191 -28.30 -15.07 -20.71
C ASN A 191 -27.21 -13.98 -20.65
N GLY A 192 -26.45 -13.78 -21.73
CA GLY A 192 -25.38 -12.78 -21.80
C GLY A 192 -24.01 -13.26 -21.32
N GLY A 193 -23.85 -14.56 -21.03
CA GLY A 193 -22.57 -15.15 -20.65
C GLY A 193 -21.55 -15.11 -21.79
N ARG A 194 -20.36 -14.57 -21.52
CA ARG A 194 -19.31 -14.37 -22.53
C ARG A 194 -18.31 -15.52 -22.51
N ALA A 195 -18.00 -16.04 -23.70
CA ALA A 195 -16.92 -17.02 -23.85
C ALA A 195 -15.57 -16.40 -23.44
N GLY A 196 -14.79 -17.12 -22.64
CA GLY A 196 -13.50 -16.66 -22.12
C GLY A 196 -13.58 -15.67 -20.95
N ALA A 197 -14.79 -15.30 -20.48
CA ALA A 197 -14.94 -14.50 -19.28
C ALA A 197 -14.80 -15.34 -18.00
N ALA A 198 -14.16 -14.78 -16.98
CA ALA A 198 -14.14 -15.36 -15.64
C ALA A 198 -15.56 -15.32 -15.07
N LYS A 199 -16.07 -16.47 -14.60
CA LYS A 199 -17.43 -16.59 -14.04
C LYS A 199 -17.34 -16.48 -12.53
N VAL A 200 -17.94 -15.43 -11.96
CA VAL A 200 -17.96 -15.20 -10.51
C VAL A 200 -19.40 -15.19 -10.02
N MET A 201 -19.66 -15.95 -8.98
CA MET A 201 -20.96 -16.02 -8.31
C MET A 201 -20.84 -15.49 -6.90
N VAL A 202 -21.71 -14.56 -6.52
CA VAL A 202 -21.81 -14.08 -5.14
C VAL A 202 -23.18 -14.47 -4.62
N VAL A 203 -23.20 -15.39 -3.66
CA VAL A 203 -24.41 -15.87 -3.00
C VAL A 203 -24.59 -15.10 -1.70
N VAL A 204 -25.69 -14.36 -1.57
CA VAL A 204 -26.07 -13.66 -0.34
C VAL A 204 -27.21 -14.45 0.31
N THR A 205 -26.98 -14.96 1.51
CA THR A 205 -27.90 -15.88 2.20
C THR A 205 -27.91 -15.63 3.71
N ASP A 206 -28.91 -16.15 4.43
CA ASP A 206 -28.91 -16.19 5.90
C ASP A 206 -27.99 -17.30 6.47
N GLY A 207 -27.44 -18.14 5.59
CA GLY A 207 -26.43 -19.14 5.92
C GLY A 207 -26.99 -20.54 6.20
N GLU A 208 -28.28 -20.78 5.96
CA GLU A 208 -28.89 -22.10 6.09
C GLU A 208 -29.44 -22.59 4.74
N SER A 209 -29.17 -23.86 4.42
CA SER A 209 -29.66 -24.49 3.20
C SER A 209 -30.37 -25.79 3.56
N HIS A 210 -31.60 -25.91 3.09
CA HIS A 210 -32.47 -27.07 3.32
C HIS A 210 -32.29 -28.18 2.27
N ASP A 211 -31.60 -27.86 1.16
CA ASP A 211 -31.39 -28.74 0.01
C ASP A 211 -30.06 -29.50 0.07
N LYS A 212 -29.84 -30.24 1.17
CA LYS A 212 -28.57 -30.96 1.37
C LYS A 212 -28.30 -32.00 0.29
N GLU A 213 -29.35 -32.59 -0.30
CA GLU A 213 -29.28 -33.71 -1.24
C GLU A 213 -28.73 -33.31 -2.62
N ILE A 214 -29.09 -32.13 -3.15
CA ILE A 214 -28.66 -31.67 -4.47
C ILE A 214 -27.41 -30.77 -4.41
N ARG A 215 -27.03 -30.35 -3.21
CA ARG A 215 -25.93 -29.43 -2.92
C ARG A 215 -24.62 -29.84 -3.59
N GLU A 216 -24.19 -31.09 -3.38
CA GLU A 216 -22.91 -31.59 -3.91
C GLU A 216 -22.92 -31.66 -5.44
N GLN A 217 -24.06 -32.02 -6.03
CA GLN A 217 -24.20 -32.09 -7.47
C GLN A 217 -24.09 -30.70 -8.12
N VAL A 218 -24.71 -29.68 -7.52
CA VAL A 218 -24.63 -28.30 -8.02
C VAL A 218 -23.22 -27.74 -7.85
N MET A 219 -22.54 -28.05 -6.75
CA MET A 219 -21.14 -27.66 -6.53
C MET A 219 -20.21 -28.27 -7.57
N LYS A 220 -20.34 -29.58 -7.81
CA LYS A 220 -19.56 -30.28 -8.84
C LYS A 220 -19.78 -29.65 -10.22
N LYS A 221 -21.03 -29.37 -10.59
CA LYS A 221 -21.34 -28.69 -11.86
C LYS A 221 -20.73 -27.28 -11.95
N CYS A 222 -20.69 -26.55 -10.85
CA CYS A 222 -20.08 -25.21 -10.82
C CYS A 222 -18.55 -25.28 -10.94
N GLU A 223 -17.91 -26.28 -10.32
CA GLU A 223 -16.47 -26.55 -10.45
C GLU A 223 -16.09 -26.96 -11.86
N GLU A 224 -16.81 -27.93 -12.45
CA GLU A 224 -16.62 -28.37 -13.84
C GLU A 224 -16.73 -27.21 -14.84
N LYS A 225 -17.59 -26.22 -14.55
CA LYS A 225 -17.76 -25.02 -15.39
C LYS A 225 -16.83 -23.86 -15.05
N GLY A 226 -15.92 -24.02 -14.08
CA GLY A 226 -14.93 -23.02 -13.68
C GLY A 226 -15.52 -21.79 -12.99
N ILE A 227 -16.65 -21.92 -12.29
CA ILE A 227 -17.33 -20.81 -11.63
C ILE A 227 -16.70 -20.57 -10.25
N THR A 228 -16.09 -19.40 -10.04
CA THR A 228 -15.60 -18.98 -8.72
C THR A 228 -16.77 -18.47 -7.88
N ARG A 229 -16.89 -18.91 -6.62
CA ARG A 229 -18.07 -18.64 -5.78
C ARG A 229 -17.67 -17.97 -4.47
N PHE A 230 -18.42 -16.97 -4.06
CA PHE A 230 -18.31 -16.29 -2.78
C PHE A 230 -19.66 -16.34 -2.05
N GLY A 231 -19.64 -16.70 -0.77
CA GLY A 231 -20.81 -16.67 0.09
C GLY A 231 -20.71 -15.48 1.03
N ILE A 232 -21.76 -14.67 1.08
CA ILE A 232 -21.96 -13.62 2.06
C ILE A 232 -23.13 -14.06 2.92
N ALA A 233 -22.87 -14.36 4.20
CA ALA A 233 -23.93 -14.69 5.14
C ALA A 233 -23.99 -13.70 6.30
N GLY A 234 -25.22 -13.33 6.65
CA GLY A 234 -25.53 -12.56 7.84
C GLY A 234 -25.67 -13.51 9.04
N GLN A 235 -24.85 -13.30 10.07
CA GLN A 235 -24.98 -13.97 11.37
C GLN A 235 -25.74 -13.06 12.32
N GLY A 236 -26.78 -13.59 12.99
CA GLY A 236 -27.67 -12.82 13.85
C GLY A 236 -28.47 -13.72 14.80
N LYS A 237 -29.05 -13.15 15.85
CA LYS A 237 -30.09 -13.79 16.67
C LYS A 237 -31.43 -13.15 16.31
N GLU A 238 -32.47 -13.97 16.15
CA GLU A 238 -33.86 -13.50 16.18
C GLU A 238 -34.17 -12.38 15.15
N GLY A 239 -33.80 -12.62 13.88
CA GLY A 239 -34.07 -11.70 12.77
C GLY A 239 -33.17 -10.45 12.70
N ARG A 240 -32.23 -10.25 13.63
CA ARG A 240 -31.28 -9.13 13.60
C ARG A 240 -29.88 -9.60 13.22
N ILE A 241 -29.41 -9.18 12.05
CA ILE A 241 -28.04 -9.45 11.58
C ILE A 241 -27.06 -8.61 12.39
N SER A 242 -26.12 -9.26 13.09
CA SER A 242 -25.10 -8.63 13.93
C SER A 242 -23.70 -8.66 13.31
N LYS A 243 -23.45 -9.58 12.36
CA LYS A 243 -22.14 -9.71 11.71
C LYS A 243 -22.28 -10.30 10.32
N TRP A 244 -21.60 -9.74 9.34
CA TRP A 244 -21.50 -10.31 7.99
C TRP A 244 -20.20 -11.08 7.84
N LYS A 245 -20.24 -12.22 7.14
CA LYS A 245 -19.06 -13.02 6.83
C LYS A 245 -19.02 -13.31 5.34
N CYS A 246 -17.91 -12.97 4.69
CA CYS A 246 -17.61 -13.35 3.32
C CYS A 246 -16.64 -14.54 3.32
N LEU A 247 -16.97 -15.60 2.59
CA LEU A 247 -16.10 -16.76 2.40
C LEU A 247 -16.01 -17.12 0.93
N ARG A 248 -14.81 -17.49 0.48
CA ARG A 248 -14.63 -18.17 -0.80
C ARG A 248 -15.16 -19.60 -0.66
N LEU A 249 -16.13 -19.95 -1.50
CA LEU A 249 -16.82 -21.25 -1.46
C LEU A 249 -16.10 -22.24 -2.39
N ASP A 250 -14.87 -22.58 -2.03
CA ASP A 250 -14.04 -23.52 -2.80
C ASP A 250 -14.56 -24.97 -2.68
N SER A 251 -15.32 -25.30 -1.62
CA SER A 251 -15.89 -26.65 -1.41
C SER A 251 -17.05 -26.74 -0.39
N ALA A 252 -17.54 -25.61 0.15
CA ALA A 252 -18.63 -25.61 1.12
C ALA A 252 -19.70 -24.59 0.75
N LEU A 253 -20.97 -25.00 0.77
CA LEU A 253 -22.14 -24.13 0.57
C LEU A 253 -22.67 -23.51 1.86
N THR A 254 -22.12 -23.94 2.99
CA THR A 254 -22.49 -23.42 4.30
C THR A 254 -21.31 -22.60 4.78
N ILE A 255 -21.53 -21.31 5.07
CA ILE A 255 -20.57 -20.54 5.85
C ILE A 255 -20.55 -21.20 7.23
N PRO A 256 -19.47 -21.90 7.63
CA PRO A 256 -19.49 -22.61 8.91
C PRO A 256 -19.68 -21.57 10.01
N LYS A 257 -20.79 -21.67 10.77
CA LYS A 257 -20.94 -20.99 12.06
C LYS A 257 -19.80 -21.39 13.03
N LYS A 258 -19.17 -22.55 12.81
CA LYS A 258 -18.06 -23.10 13.62
C LYS A 258 -16.67 -22.74 13.04
N ARG A 259 -16.09 -21.65 13.54
CA ARG A 259 -14.70 -21.56 14.03
C ARG A 259 -14.44 -20.14 14.51
N MET A 260 -14.81 -19.91 15.76
CA MET A 260 -14.27 -18.88 16.66
C MET A 260 -14.85 -19.24 18.03
N SER A 261 -14.33 -20.34 18.58
CA SER A 261 -14.15 -20.45 20.02
C SER A 261 -12.92 -19.64 20.39
#